data_AF-A0A7Z1AY10-F1
#
_entry.id   AF-A0A7Z1AY10-F1
#
_cell.length_a   1.000
_cell.length_b   1.000
_cell.length_c   1.000
_cell.angle_alpha   90.00
_cell.angle_beta   90.00
_cell.angle_gamma   90.00
#
_symmetry.space_group_name_H-M   'P 1'
#
loop_
_entity.id
_entity.type
_entity.pdbx_description
1 polymer ?
#
loop_
_entity_poly.entity_id
_entity_poly.type
_entity_poly.pdbx_seq_one_letter_code
_entity_poly.pdbx_strand_id
1 'polypeptide(L)'
;MGTVDDRDPATADVTFAVVRHGFDRSAVRQHLTGLAARTDQAEADRAEARAQTAELQGELEIARREISALTERLDSLGSPDGADAARTLEIARSQAADVTARAKAAAEDTWSAAEQASAALRERYQTLLGELESQHRELRETHQSIMHSAHTQAEELTTVAQRRRRELDDEAERDRITIDREFTELMAAKRESLERELAQRRAACDNEIAEKLRAADEEAARRVDAVTEQVNRLTGIRNQLSEHLRETRDLVERSASILDPADRDGGTDAAEEEVPPQRGQRSPAKR
;
A
#
# COMPACT_ATOMS: atom_id res chain seq x y z
N MET A 1 -37.79 -21.11 -50.85
CA MET A 1 -37.05 -19.96 -50.27
C MET A 1 -37.89 -19.40 -49.11
N GLY A 2 -37.27 -18.62 -48.21
CA GLY A 2 -37.91 -18.18 -46.96
C GLY A 2 -37.60 -19.15 -45.81
N THR A 3 -36.55 -18.83 -45.04
CA THR A 3 -36.22 -19.52 -43.79
C THR A 3 -36.93 -18.83 -42.65
N VAL A 4 -37.89 -19.51 -42.01
CA VAL A 4 -38.48 -19.07 -40.75
C VAL A 4 -37.47 -19.33 -39.63
N ASP A 5 -36.57 -18.38 -39.42
CA ASP A 5 -35.59 -18.41 -38.32
C ASP A 5 -36.29 -17.99 -37.03
N ASP A 6 -37.08 -18.91 -36.46
CA ASP A 6 -37.96 -18.71 -35.29
C ASP A 6 -37.15 -18.62 -33.98
N ARG A 7 -36.23 -17.65 -33.94
CA ARG A 7 -35.40 -17.33 -32.78
C ARG A 7 -36.07 -16.23 -31.99
N ASP A 8 -36.83 -16.60 -30.97
CA ASP A 8 -37.19 -15.69 -29.90
C ASP A 8 -35.90 -15.08 -29.31
N PRO A 9 -35.64 -13.76 -29.48
CA PRO A 9 -34.40 -13.13 -29.04
C PRO A 9 -34.50 -12.65 -27.59
N ALA A 10 -35.58 -13.00 -26.87
CA ALA A 10 -35.79 -12.64 -25.48
C ALA A 10 -34.65 -13.14 -24.58
N THR A 11 -33.82 -12.21 -24.12
CA THR A 11 -32.71 -12.44 -23.16
C THR A 11 -31.59 -13.36 -23.64
N ALA A 12 -31.12 -13.16 -24.89
CA ALA A 12 -29.68 -13.33 -25.12
C ALA A 12 -28.92 -12.37 -24.20
N ASP A 13 -28.14 -12.89 -23.25
CA ASP A 13 -27.63 -12.14 -22.10
C ASP A 13 -26.50 -11.16 -22.51
N VAL A 14 -26.85 -9.89 -22.76
CA VAL A 14 -25.98 -8.89 -23.41
C VAL A 14 -24.93 -8.34 -22.43
N THR A 15 -23.91 -9.17 -22.17
CA THR A 15 -22.79 -8.87 -21.30
C THR A 15 -21.76 -7.95 -21.97
N PHE A 16 -21.88 -6.64 -21.73
CA PHE A 16 -20.87 -5.67 -22.16
C PHE A 16 -19.63 -5.70 -21.26
N ALA A 17 -18.43 -5.63 -21.84
CA ALA A 17 -17.18 -5.54 -21.09
C ALA A 17 -17.14 -4.24 -20.25
N VAL A 18 -16.83 -4.37 -18.95
CA VAL A 18 -16.72 -3.24 -18.02
C VAL A 18 -15.28 -2.74 -18.00
N VAL A 19 -15.07 -1.51 -18.48
CA VAL A 19 -13.82 -0.77 -18.40
C VAL A 19 -13.82 0.06 -17.11
N ARG A 20 -12.67 0.63 -16.71
CA ARG A 20 -12.46 1.33 -15.42
C ARG A 20 -13.49 2.41 -15.04
N HIS A 21 -14.26 2.93 -16.02
CA HIS A 21 -15.33 3.91 -15.83
C HIS A 21 -16.67 3.50 -16.51
N GLY A 22 -17.00 2.21 -16.48
CA GLY A 22 -18.26 1.65 -17.01
C GLY A 22 -18.09 0.85 -18.30
N PHE A 23 -19.21 0.46 -18.91
CA PHE A 23 -19.23 -0.35 -20.13
C PHE A 23 -18.47 0.28 -21.30
N ASP A 24 -17.85 -0.56 -22.15
CA ASP A 24 -17.20 -0.09 -23.38
C ASP A 24 -18.21 0.59 -24.33
N ARG A 25 -18.00 1.89 -24.53
CA ARG A 25 -18.80 2.74 -25.42
C ARG A 25 -18.69 2.35 -26.89
N SER A 26 -17.65 1.63 -27.29
CA SER A 26 -17.50 1.15 -28.67
C SER A 26 -18.40 -0.06 -28.92
N ALA A 27 -18.28 -1.11 -28.10
CA ALA A 27 -19.15 -2.28 -28.12
C ALA A 27 -20.64 -1.93 -27.95
N VAL A 28 -20.98 -1.04 -27.00
CA VAL A 28 -22.38 -0.59 -26.79
C VAL A 28 -22.93 0.13 -28.03
N ARG A 29 -22.15 0.99 -28.69
CA ARG A 29 -22.58 1.66 -29.93
C ARG A 29 -22.76 0.67 -31.07
N GLN A 30 -21.80 -0.24 -31.28
CA GLN A 30 -21.89 -1.25 -32.33
C GLN A 30 -23.12 -2.15 -32.13
N HIS A 31 -23.42 -2.54 -30.89
CA HIS A 31 -24.63 -3.29 -30.55
C HIS A 31 -25.91 -2.49 -30.85
N LEU A 32 -25.98 -1.22 -30.44
CA LEU A 32 -27.14 -0.35 -30.72
C LEU A 32 -27.35 -0.12 -32.22
N THR A 33 -26.30 0.08 -33.01
CA THR A 33 -26.39 0.18 -34.48
C THR A 33 -26.86 -1.13 -35.11
N GLY A 34 -26.37 -2.28 -34.63
CA GLY A 34 -26.85 -3.59 -35.08
C GLY A 34 -28.30 -3.88 -34.68
N LEU A 35 -28.76 -3.36 -33.54
CA LEU A 35 -30.15 -3.49 -33.07
C LEU A 35 -31.08 -2.61 -33.92
N ALA A 36 -30.69 -1.36 -34.20
CA ALA A 36 -31.41 -0.46 -35.12
C ALA A 36 -31.58 -1.08 -36.52
N ALA A 37 -30.49 -1.61 -37.11
CA ALA A 37 -30.57 -2.28 -38.41
C ALA A 37 -31.51 -3.51 -38.41
N ARG A 38 -31.64 -4.22 -37.29
CA ARG A 38 -32.60 -5.32 -37.13
C ARG A 38 -34.04 -4.83 -36.99
N THR A 39 -34.28 -3.71 -36.27
CA THR A 39 -35.62 -3.13 -36.21
C THR A 39 -36.06 -2.59 -37.56
N ASP A 40 -35.17 -1.93 -38.30
CA ASP A 40 -35.46 -1.39 -39.63
C ASP A 40 -35.84 -2.52 -40.61
N GLN A 41 -35.09 -3.65 -40.58
CA GLN A 41 -35.42 -4.85 -41.35
C GLN A 41 -36.78 -5.44 -40.93
N ALA A 42 -37.01 -5.65 -39.63
CA ALA A 42 -38.27 -6.21 -39.14
C ALA A 42 -39.49 -5.31 -39.42
N GLU A 43 -39.32 -3.99 -39.48
CA GLU A 43 -40.36 -3.05 -39.91
C GLU A 43 -40.65 -3.17 -41.41
N ALA A 44 -39.62 -3.40 -42.24
CA ALA A 44 -39.75 -3.65 -43.68
C ALA A 44 -40.43 -5.01 -43.98
N ASP A 45 -39.99 -6.09 -43.34
CA ASP A 45 -40.58 -7.43 -43.47
C ASP A 45 -42.07 -7.41 -43.07
N ARG A 46 -42.40 -6.69 -41.98
CA ARG A 46 -43.77 -6.47 -41.53
C ARG A 46 -44.59 -5.62 -42.51
N ALA A 47 -43.97 -4.69 -43.25
CA ALA A 47 -44.64 -3.91 -44.28
C ALA A 47 -44.94 -4.77 -45.53
N GLU A 48 -44.01 -5.63 -45.94
CA GLU A 48 -44.21 -6.58 -47.05
C GLU A 48 -45.32 -7.59 -46.73
N ALA A 49 -45.28 -8.22 -45.55
CA ALA A 49 -46.32 -9.17 -45.13
C ALA A 49 -47.73 -8.53 -45.08
N ARG A 50 -47.81 -7.24 -44.74
CA ARG A 50 -49.08 -6.47 -44.78
C ARG A 50 -49.54 -6.22 -46.22
N ALA A 51 -48.63 -5.94 -47.15
CA ALA A 51 -48.96 -5.77 -48.57
C ALA A 51 -49.49 -7.09 -49.17
N GLN A 52 -48.79 -8.20 -48.96
CA GLN A 52 -49.23 -9.55 -49.37
C GLN A 52 -50.60 -9.91 -48.77
N THR A 53 -50.85 -9.55 -47.50
CA THR A 53 -52.16 -9.77 -46.86
C THR A 53 -53.28 -8.97 -47.53
N ALA A 54 -53.02 -7.73 -47.94
CA ALA A 54 -54.00 -6.88 -48.62
C ALA A 54 -54.29 -7.35 -50.06
N GLU A 55 -53.28 -7.85 -50.76
CA GLU A 55 -53.40 -8.45 -52.09
C GLU A 55 -54.30 -9.70 -52.06
N LEU A 56 -54.00 -10.66 -51.16
CA LEU A 56 -54.80 -11.86 -50.95
C LEU A 56 -56.25 -11.56 -50.51
N GLN A 57 -56.47 -10.48 -49.75
CA GLN A 57 -57.82 -10.02 -49.42
C GLN A 57 -58.58 -9.50 -50.66
N GLY A 58 -57.89 -8.79 -51.56
CA GLY A 58 -58.45 -8.34 -52.84
C GLY A 58 -58.84 -9.50 -53.76
N GLU A 59 -57.98 -10.51 -53.90
CA GLU A 59 -58.30 -11.74 -54.65
C GLU A 59 -59.53 -12.46 -54.08
N LEU A 60 -59.62 -12.57 -52.74
CA LEU A 60 -60.73 -13.23 -52.06
C LEU A 60 -62.05 -12.45 -52.24
N GLU A 61 -62.02 -11.11 -52.27
CA GLU A 61 -63.19 -10.31 -52.66
C GLU A 61 -63.60 -10.52 -54.13
N ILE A 62 -62.65 -10.61 -55.07
CA ILE A 62 -62.93 -10.87 -56.48
C ILE A 62 -63.60 -12.24 -56.64
N ALA A 63 -63.01 -13.29 -56.08
CA ALA A 63 -63.57 -14.64 -56.11
C ALA A 63 -64.99 -14.70 -55.48
N ARG A 64 -65.24 -13.96 -54.39
CA ARG A 64 -66.60 -13.85 -53.80
C ARG A 64 -67.60 -13.17 -54.74
N ARG A 65 -67.20 -12.10 -55.45
CA ARG A 65 -68.05 -11.41 -56.44
C ARG A 65 -68.38 -12.33 -57.61
N GLU A 66 -67.39 -13.09 -58.10
CA GLU A 66 -67.58 -14.07 -59.18
C GLU A 66 -68.51 -15.21 -58.75
N ILE A 67 -68.34 -15.77 -57.55
CA ILE A 67 -69.24 -16.79 -57.01
C ILE A 67 -70.68 -16.25 -56.92
N SER A 68 -70.90 -15.04 -56.41
CA SER A 68 -72.24 -14.42 -56.34
C SER A 68 -72.86 -14.26 -57.73
N ALA A 69 -72.11 -13.73 -58.69
CA ALA A 69 -72.59 -13.53 -60.06
C ALA A 69 -72.87 -14.86 -60.79
N LEU A 70 -72.12 -15.92 -60.50
CA LEU A 70 -72.39 -17.27 -61.00
C LEU A 70 -73.64 -17.88 -60.36
N THR A 71 -73.89 -17.62 -59.06
CA THR A 71 -75.12 -18.06 -58.37
C THR A 71 -76.36 -17.34 -58.91
N GLU A 72 -76.35 -16.00 -59.00
CA GLU A 72 -77.44 -15.22 -59.60
C GLU A 72 -77.74 -15.65 -61.05
N ARG A 73 -76.69 -15.99 -61.81
CA ARG A 73 -76.83 -16.49 -63.18
C ARG A 73 -77.39 -17.92 -63.23
N LEU A 74 -77.09 -18.77 -62.25
CA LEU A 74 -77.68 -20.11 -62.13
C LEU A 74 -79.16 -20.01 -61.75
N ASP A 75 -79.51 -19.16 -60.78
CA ASP A 75 -80.89 -18.92 -60.35
C ASP A 75 -81.75 -18.34 -61.47
N SER A 76 -81.20 -17.43 -62.30
CA SER A 76 -81.92 -16.87 -63.46
C SER A 76 -82.15 -17.87 -64.61
N LEU A 77 -81.47 -19.03 -64.60
CA LEU A 77 -81.73 -20.16 -65.51
C LEU A 77 -82.71 -21.18 -64.90
N GLY A 78 -83.14 -20.99 -63.65
CA GLY A 78 -83.91 -21.95 -62.85
C GLY A 78 -85.43 -21.98 -63.09
N SER A 79 -85.92 -21.90 -64.33
CA SER A 79 -87.37 -22.03 -64.61
C SER A 79 -87.69 -22.37 -66.08
N PRO A 80 -88.60 -23.32 -66.38
CA PRO A 80 -88.57 -24.68 -65.83
C PRO A 80 -88.77 -25.75 -66.92
N ASP A 81 -87.74 -26.57 -67.21
CA ASP A 81 -87.87 -27.83 -67.96
C ASP A 81 -87.58 -29.03 -67.04
N GLY A 82 -88.63 -29.53 -66.39
CA GLY A 82 -88.52 -30.31 -65.15
C GLY A 82 -87.83 -31.67 -65.24
N ALA A 83 -87.78 -32.30 -66.43
CA ALA A 83 -87.18 -33.61 -66.61
C ALA A 83 -85.65 -33.56 -66.67
N ASP A 84 -85.09 -32.58 -67.38
CA ASP A 84 -83.64 -32.43 -67.52
C ASP A 84 -83.05 -31.58 -66.39
N ALA A 85 -83.81 -30.62 -65.84
CA ALA A 85 -83.42 -29.91 -64.61
C ALA A 85 -83.23 -30.86 -63.42
N ALA A 86 -84.07 -31.89 -63.26
CA ALA A 86 -83.89 -32.89 -62.21
C ALA A 86 -82.61 -33.73 -62.44
N ARG A 87 -82.34 -34.10 -63.69
CA ARG A 87 -81.18 -34.91 -64.08
C ARG A 87 -79.86 -34.16 -63.92
N THR A 88 -79.82 -32.87 -64.25
CA THR A 88 -78.63 -32.02 -64.01
C THR A 88 -78.42 -31.77 -62.51
N LEU A 89 -79.48 -31.68 -61.71
CA LEU A 89 -79.37 -31.58 -60.25
C LEU A 89 -78.78 -32.86 -59.62
N GLU A 90 -79.13 -34.05 -60.15
CA GLU A 90 -78.55 -35.32 -59.72
C GLU A 90 -77.07 -35.45 -60.12
N ILE A 91 -76.72 -35.05 -61.36
CA ILE A 91 -75.32 -34.99 -61.83
C ILE A 91 -74.50 -33.95 -61.03
N ALA A 92 -75.07 -32.79 -60.70
CA ALA A 92 -74.40 -31.79 -59.88
C ALA A 92 -74.18 -32.29 -58.44
N ARG A 93 -75.12 -33.08 -57.89
CA ARG A 93 -74.97 -33.71 -56.57
C ARG A 93 -73.89 -34.79 -56.56
N SER A 94 -73.79 -35.64 -57.58
CA SER A 94 -72.71 -36.63 -57.66
C SER A 94 -71.35 -35.97 -57.88
N GLN A 95 -71.25 -34.96 -58.75
CA GLN A 95 -70.03 -34.17 -58.93
C GLN A 95 -69.61 -33.44 -57.64
N ALA A 96 -70.55 -32.87 -56.89
CA ALA A 96 -70.27 -32.26 -55.58
C ALA A 96 -69.81 -33.30 -54.54
N ALA A 97 -70.40 -34.51 -54.53
CA ALA A 97 -69.94 -35.61 -53.71
C ALA A 97 -68.50 -36.01 -54.07
N ASP A 98 -68.18 -36.18 -55.36
CA ASP A 98 -66.83 -36.54 -55.82
C ASP A 98 -65.79 -35.44 -55.53
N VAL A 99 -66.18 -34.17 -55.59
CA VAL A 99 -65.32 -33.02 -55.23
C VAL A 99 -65.08 -32.98 -53.73
N THR A 100 -66.11 -33.16 -52.89
CA THR A 100 -65.93 -33.21 -51.43
C THR A 100 -65.17 -34.45 -50.97
N ALA A 101 -65.30 -35.59 -51.66
CA ALA A 101 -64.49 -36.79 -51.40
C ALA A 101 -63.01 -36.54 -51.73
N ARG A 102 -62.71 -35.96 -52.89
CA ARG A 102 -61.34 -35.58 -53.28
C ARG A 102 -60.73 -34.52 -52.36
N ALA A 103 -61.52 -33.53 -51.94
CA ALA A 103 -61.07 -32.51 -51.00
C ALA A 103 -60.78 -33.07 -49.60
N LYS A 104 -61.57 -34.06 -49.13
CA LYS A 104 -61.31 -34.76 -47.86
C LYS A 104 -60.04 -35.61 -47.94
N ALA A 105 -59.85 -36.39 -49.00
CA ALA A 105 -58.63 -37.18 -49.20
C ALA A 105 -57.38 -36.27 -49.20
N ALA A 106 -57.41 -35.16 -49.94
CA ALA A 106 -56.32 -34.18 -49.94
C ALA A 106 -56.08 -33.51 -48.56
N ALA A 107 -57.13 -33.30 -47.77
CA ALA A 107 -57.01 -32.79 -46.40
C ALA A 107 -56.43 -33.84 -45.43
N GLU A 108 -56.79 -35.11 -45.59
CA GLU A 108 -56.25 -36.23 -44.81
C GLU A 108 -54.77 -36.49 -45.15
N ASP A 109 -54.40 -36.45 -46.45
CA ASP A 109 -53.01 -36.55 -46.91
C ASP A 109 -52.15 -35.39 -46.37
N THR A 110 -52.64 -34.15 -46.46
CA THR A 110 -51.89 -32.97 -45.98
C THR A 110 -51.80 -32.89 -44.46
N TRP A 111 -52.83 -33.32 -43.73
CA TRP A 111 -52.77 -33.44 -42.26
C TRP A 111 -51.78 -34.54 -41.85
N SER A 112 -51.82 -35.72 -42.47
CA SER A 112 -50.87 -36.80 -42.24
C SER A 112 -49.42 -36.38 -42.49
N ALA A 113 -49.17 -35.66 -43.60
CA ALA A 113 -47.85 -35.10 -43.90
C ALA A 113 -47.40 -34.05 -42.86
N ALA A 114 -48.31 -33.20 -42.40
CA ALA A 114 -48.03 -32.19 -41.37
C ALA A 114 -47.73 -32.82 -39.99
N GLU A 115 -48.42 -33.90 -39.62
CA GLU A 115 -48.13 -34.64 -38.38
C GLU A 115 -46.79 -35.37 -38.44
N GLN A 116 -46.46 -36.01 -39.56
CA GLN A 116 -45.16 -36.65 -39.78
C GLN A 116 -44.02 -35.63 -39.72
N ALA A 117 -44.17 -34.47 -40.37
CA ALA A 117 -43.21 -33.37 -40.28
C ALA A 117 -43.07 -32.84 -38.83
N SER A 118 -44.18 -32.68 -38.13
CA SER A 118 -44.19 -32.24 -36.73
C SER A 118 -43.55 -33.26 -35.77
N ALA A 119 -43.72 -34.56 -36.03
CA ALA A 119 -43.06 -35.62 -35.27
C ALA A 119 -41.54 -35.61 -35.49
N ALA A 120 -41.10 -35.56 -36.75
CA ALA A 120 -39.69 -35.50 -37.11
C ALA A 120 -38.98 -34.23 -36.57
N LEU A 121 -39.69 -33.10 -36.48
CA LEU A 121 -39.18 -31.90 -35.81
C LEU A 121 -39.01 -32.10 -34.31
N ARG A 122 -40.01 -32.68 -33.62
CA ARG A 122 -39.93 -32.96 -32.16
C ARG A 122 -38.80 -33.92 -31.83
N GLU A 123 -38.61 -34.97 -32.62
CA GLU A 123 -37.51 -35.93 -32.47
C GLU A 123 -36.15 -35.24 -32.59
N ARG A 124 -35.96 -34.40 -33.62
CA ARG A 124 -34.73 -33.60 -33.80
C ARG A 124 -34.47 -32.64 -32.63
N TYR A 125 -35.49 -31.95 -32.13
CA TYR A 125 -35.33 -31.08 -30.96
C TYR A 125 -35.00 -31.88 -29.69
N GLN A 126 -35.58 -33.06 -29.49
CA GLN A 126 -35.24 -33.94 -28.38
C GLN A 126 -33.78 -34.43 -28.46
N THR A 127 -33.30 -34.81 -29.66
CA THR A 127 -31.89 -35.15 -29.88
C THR A 127 -30.98 -33.96 -29.57
N LEU A 128 -31.27 -32.78 -30.11
CA LEU A 128 -30.47 -31.57 -29.92
C LEU A 128 -30.42 -31.13 -28.45
N LEU A 129 -31.52 -31.25 -27.70
CA LEU A 129 -31.55 -30.98 -26.26
C LEU A 129 -30.70 -31.99 -25.48
N GLY A 130 -30.76 -33.29 -25.82
CA GLY A 130 -29.90 -34.31 -25.21
C GLY A 130 -28.41 -34.10 -25.50
N GLU A 131 -28.06 -33.70 -26.72
CA GLU A 131 -26.71 -33.30 -27.09
C GLU A 131 -26.24 -32.09 -26.25
N LEU A 132 -27.04 -31.02 -26.20
CA LEU A 132 -26.74 -29.82 -25.43
C LEU A 132 -26.62 -30.11 -23.92
N GLU A 133 -27.48 -30.96 -23.35
CA GLU A 133 -27.37 -31.42 -21.95
C GLU A 133 -26.08 -32.21 -21.69
N SER A 134 -25.66 -33.06 -22.63
CA SER A 134 -24.42 -33.84 -22.50
C SER A 134 -23.16 -32.96 -22.58
N GLN A 135 -23.11 -32.03 -23.53
CA GLN A 135 -22.05 -31.02 -23.63
C GLN A 135 -22.01 -30.14 -22.36
N HIS A 136 -23.17 -29.73 -21.84
CA HIS A 136 -23.27 -28.99 -20.58
C HIS A 136 -22.88 -29.81 -19.34
N ARG A 137 -22.87 -31.15 -19.41
CA ARG A 137 -22.38 -32.02 -18.33
C ARG A 137 -20.86 -32.11 -18.38
N GLU A 138 -20.31 -32.45 -19.56
CA GLU A 138 -18.86 -32.53 -19.81
C GLU A 138 -18.15 -31.20 -19.52
N LEU A 139 -18.74 -30.07 -19.92
CA LEU A 139 -18.20 -28.73 -19.61
C LEU A 139 -18.19 -28.43 -18.10
N ARG A 140 -19.16 -28.93 -17.33
CA ARG A 140 -19.18 -28.75 -15.87
C ARG A 140 -18.18 -29.67 -15.17
N GLU A 141 -18.05 -30.91 -15.61
CA GLU A 141 -17.09 -31.89 -15.07
C GLU A 141 -15.65 -31.45 -15.34
N THR A 142 -15.33 -31.01 -16.57
CA THR A 142 -14.02 -30.44 -16.92
C THR A 142 -13.74 -29.13 -16.17
N HIS A 143 -14.71 -28.23 -16.05
CA HIS A 143 -14.56 -27.00 -15.26
C HIS A 143 -14.31 -27.29 -13.77
N GLN A 144 -15.06 -28.22 -13.16
CA GLN A 144 -14.85 -28.64 -11.76
C GLN A 144 -13.45 -29.25 -11.55
N SER A 145 -13.01 -30.11 -12.49
CA SER A 145 -11.66 -30.70 -12.47
C SER A 145 -10.56 -29.62 -12.55
N ILE A 146 -10.69 -28.66 -13.47
CA ILE A 146 -9.75 -27.54 -13.62
C ILE A 146 -9.75 -26.66 -12.36
N MET A 147 -10.91 -26.33 -11.81
CA MET A 147 -11.02 -25.50 -10.60
C MET A 147 -10.47 -26.21 -9.36
N HIS A 148 -10.68 -27.52 -9.22
CA HIS A 148 -10.08 -28.31 -8.14
C HIS A 148 -8.55 -28.34 -8.27
N SER A 149 -8.02 -28.64 -9.46
CA SER A 149 -6.58 -28.65 -9.74
C SER A 149 -5.93 -27.29 -9.47
N ALA A 150 -6.56 -26.20 -9.92
CA ALA A 150 -6.09 -24.83 -9.66
C ALA A 150 -6.15 -24.45 -8.17
N HIS A 151 -7.14 -24.95 -7.42
CA HIS A 151 -7.22 -24.73 -5.97
C HIS A 151 -6.08 -25.45 -5.24
N THR A 152 -5.85 -26.74 -5.51
CA THR A 152 -4.75 -27.51 -4.93
C THR A 152 -3.39 -26.87 -5.26
N GLN A 153 -3.16 -26.43 -6.50
CA GLN A 153 -1.93 -25.72 -6.88
C GLN A 153 -1.77 -24.38 -6.14
N ALA A 154 -2.86 -23.67 -5.84
CA ALA A 154 -2.81 -22.45 -5.04
C ALA A 154 -2.51 -22.74 -3.56
N GLU A 155 -3.02 -23.82 -2.99
CA GLU A 155 -2.69 -24.27 -1.63
C GLU A 155 -1.22 -24.73 -1.53
N GLU A 156 -0.72 -25.48 -2.52
CA GLU A 156 0.70 -25.86 -2.61
C GLU A 156 1.60 -24.62 -2.73
N LEU A 157 1.30 -23.70 -3.66
CA LEU A 157 2.10 -22.48 -3.86
C LEU A 157 2.08 -21.57 -2.62
N THR A 158 0.93 -21.41 -1.97
CA THR A 158 0.83 -20.57 -0.76
C THR A 158 1.48 -21.21 0.46
N THR A 159 1.42 -22.53 0.63
CA THR A 159 2.13 -23.22 1.71
C THR A 159 3.65 -23.22 1.51
N VAL A 160 4.13 -23.38 0.27
CA VAL A 160 5.55 -23.20 -0.08
C VAL A 160 6.01 -21.76 0.15
N ALA A 161 5.24 -20.77 -0.29
CA ALA A 161 5.56 -19.35 -0.07
C ALA A 161 5.58 -18.98 1.42
N GLN A 162 4.63 -19.48 2.22
CA GLN A 162 4.62 -19.30 3.67
C GLN A 162 5.84 -19.95 4.34
N ARG A 163 6.25 -21.15 3.90
CA ARG A 163 7.46 -21.80 4.41
C ARG A 163 8.70 -20.99 4.07
N ARG A 164 8.87 -20.59 2.80
CA ARG A 164 10.05 -19.83 2.38
C ARG A 164 10.12 -18.46 3.03
N ARG A 165 8.98 -17.82 3.33
CA ARG A 165 8.97 -16.59 4.13
C ARG A 165 9.48 -16.85 5.55
N ARG A 166 8.98 -17.87 6.25
CA ARG A 166 9.46 -18.23 7.60
C ARG A 166 10.95 -18.57 7.61
N GLU A 167 11.46 -19.27 6.60
CA GLU A 167 12.89 -19.56 6.46
C GLU A 167 13.73 -18.26 6.39
N LEU A 168 13.27 -17.27 5.63
CA LEU A 168 13.92 -15.96 5.50
C LEU A 168 13.75 -15.07 6.75
N ASP A 169 12.58 -15.12 7.39
CA ASP A 169 12.30 -14.43 8.66
C ASP A 169 13.25 -14.96 9.76
N ASP A 170 13.42 -16.29 9.83
CA ASP A 170 14.34 -17.02 10.71
C ASP A 170 15.83 -16.73 10.41
N GLU A 171 16.20 -16.62 9.14
CA GLU A 171 17.56 -16.32 8.68
C GLU A 171 17.94 -14.88 9.04
N ALA A 172 17.07 -13.91 8.75
CA ALA A 172 17.28 -12.50 9.07
C ALA A 172 17.41 -12.21 10.58
N GLU A 173 16.64 -12.89 11.44
CA GLU A 173 16.76 -12.70 12.90
C GLU A 173 18.04 -13.38 13.46
N ARG A 174 18.53 -14.48 12.86
CA ARG A 174 19.85 -15.06 13.21
C ARG A 174 20.99 -14.12 12.83
N ASP A 175 20.94 -13.55 11.63
CA ASP A 175 21.94 -12.58 11.15
C ASP A 175 21.94 -11.34 12.04
N ARG A 176 20.76 -10.79 12.35
CA ARG A 176 20.60 -9.67 13.28
C ARG A 176 21.19 -9.96 14.65
N ILE A 177 20.85 -11.11 15.26
CA ILE A 177 21.38 -11.52 16.57
C ILE A 177 22.91 -11.66 16.53
N THR A 178 23.48 -12.05 15.39
CA THR A 178 24.93 -12.18 15.20
C THR A 178 25.57 -10.80 15.08
N ILE A 179 25.03 -9.91 14.24
CA ILE A 179 25.48 -8.52 14.08
C ILE A 179 25.39 -7.75 15.40
N ASP A 180 24.29 -7.87 16.15
CA ASP A 180 24.11 -7.22 17.45
C ASP A 180 25.18 -7.70 18.46
N ARG A 181 25.50 -9.01 18.48
CA ARG A 181 26.59 -9.55 19.32
C ARG A 181 27.95 -8.99 18.93
N GLU A 182 28.36 -9.15 17.66
CA GLU A 182 29.62 -8.65 17.14
C GLU A 182 29.78 -7.14 17.39
N PHE A 183 28.72 -6.37 17.20
CA PHE A 183 28.70 -4.94 17.51
C PHE A 183 28.89 -4.66 19.01
N THR A 184 28.24 -5.41 19.91
CA THR A 184 28.47 -5.23 21.36
C THR A 184 29.88 -5.61 21.79
N GLU A 185 30.48 -6.66 21.21
CA GLU A 185 31.86 -7.09 21.49
C GLU A 185 32.88 -6.06 20.98
N LEU A 186 32.73 -5.58 19.74
CA LEU A 186 33.56 -4.52 19.16
C LEU A 186 33.46 -3.21 19.97
N MET A 187 32.26 -2.85 20.44
CA MET A 187 32.06 -1.65 21.26
C MET A 187 32.57 -1.81 22.69
N ALA A 188 32.54 -3.02 23.26
CA ALA A 188 33.18 -3.32 24.54
C ALA A 188 34.71 -3.21 24.43
N ALA A 189 35.32 -3.86 23.43
CA ALA A 189 36.76 -3.78 23.18
C ALA A 189 37.23 -2.34 22.93
N LYS A 190 36.45 -1.54 22.19
CA LYS A 190 36.74 -0.12 21.93
C LYS A 190 36.58 0.78 23.17
N ARG A 191 35.64 0.47 24.07
CA ARG A 191 35.56 1.17 25.37
C ARG A 191 36.78 0.85 26.22
N GLU A 192 37.14 -0.43 26.33
CA GLU A 192 38.29 -0.88 27.10
C GLU A 192 39.62 -0.33 26.55
N SER A 193 39.78 -0.19 25.23
CA SER A 193 40.97 0.46 24.65
C SER A 193 41.04 1.96 24.99
N LEU A 194 39.92 2.68 24.93
CA LEU A 194 39.85 4.10 25.32
C LEU A 194 40.05 4.30 26.83
N GLU A 195 39.56 3.38 27.66
CA GLU A 195 39.80 3.39 29.11
C GLU A 195 41.28 3.13 29.45
N ARG A 196 41.94 2.20 28.75
CA ARG A 196 43.40 2.01 28.84
C ARG A 196 44.16 3.28 28.43
N GLU A 197 43.81 3.91 27.31
CA GLU A 197 44.44 5.16 26.88
C GLU A 197 44.25 6.29 27.91
N LEU A 198 43.05 6.45 28.46
CA LEU A 198 42.76 7.46 29.48
C LEU A 198 43.51 7.17 30.79
N ALA A 199 43.64 5.90 31.18
CA ALA A 199 44.43 5.50 32.34
C ALA A 199 45.93 5.77 32.14
N GLN A 200 46.48 5.45 30.96
CA GLN A 200 47.87 5.75 30.60
C GLN A 200 48.15 7.25 30.60
N ARG A 201 47.27 8.07 30.00
CA ARG A 201 47.40 9.54 29.99
C ARG A 201 47.30 10.13 31.39
N ARG A 202 46.39 9.64 32.24
CA ARG A 202 46.30 10.04 33.67
C ARG A 202 47.60 9.71 34.40
N ALA A 203 48.06 8.47 34.36
CA ALA A 203 49.31 8.06 35.01
C ALA A 203 50.53 8.85 34.52
N ALA A 204 50.59 9.20 33.23
CA ALA A 204 51.64 10.08 32.70
C ALA A 204 51.56 11.50 33.29
N CYS A 205 50.37 12.11 33.32
CA CYS A 205 50.17 13.42 33.96
C CYS A 205 50.44 13.40 35.47
N ASP A 206 50.02 12.36 36.18
CA ASP A 206 50.24 12.20 37.62
C ASP A 206 51.74 12.06 37.94
N ASN A 207 52.50 11.33 37.11
CA ASN A 207 53.95 11.24 37.19
C ASN A 207 54.62 12.60 36.90
N GLU A 208 54.24 13.30 35.82
CA GLU A 208 54.75 14.64 35.52
C GLU A 208 54.47 15.64 36.66
N ILE A 209 53.30 15.56 37.29
CA ILE A 209 52.93 16.40 38.44
C ILE A 209 53.80 16.04 39.64
N ALA A 210 54.00 14.75 39.93
CA ALA A 210 54.85 14.30 41.03
C ALA A 210 56.32 14.70 40.83
N GLU A 211 56.85 14.67 39.60
CA GLU A 211 58.19 15.16 39.27
C GLU A 211 58.31 16.67 39.44
N LYS A 212 57.34 17.45 38.92
CA LYS A 212 57.30 18.91 39.06
C LYS A 212 57.16 19.35 40.52
N LEU A 213 56.39 18.62 41.33
CA LEU A 213 56.28 18.85 42.78
C LEU A 213 57.60 18.56 43.49
N ARG A 214 58.23 17.40 43.27
CA ARG A 214 59.56 17.09 43.85
C ARG A 214 60.61 18.14 43.48
N ALA A 215 60.68 18.54 42.21
CA ALA A 215 61.62 19.56 41.76
C ALA A 215 61.36 20.92 42.44
N ALA A 216 60.08 21.30 42.61
CA ALA A 216 59.69 22.52 43.32
C ALA A 216 60.01 22.44 44.83
N ASP A 217 59.81 21.30 45.48
CA ASP A 217 60.15 21.06 46.88
C ASP A 217 61.67 21.09 47.10
N GLU A 218 62.46 20.47 46.20
CA GLU A 218 63.93 20.55 46.21
C GLU A 218 64.44 21.98 45.96
N GLU A 219 63.81 22.74 45.07
CA GLU A 219 64.09 24.17 44.91
C GLU A 219 63.70 24.99 46.15
N ALA A 220 62.55 24.71 46.76
CA ALA A 220 62.12 25.38 47.97
C ALA A 220 63.08 25.11 49.14
N ALA A 221 63.50 23.86 49.34
CA ALA A 221 64.52 23.48 50.31
C ALA A 221 65.83 24.24 50.06
N ARG A 222 66.39 24.18 48.84
CA ARG A 222 67.63 24.92 48.48
C ARG A 222 67.52 26.43 48.70
N ARG A 223 66.36 27.03 48.47
CA ARG A 223 66.09 28.46 48.74
C ARG A 223 66.02 28.75 50.25
N VAL A 224 65.36 27.89 51.03
CA VAL A 224 65.30 27.99 52.50
C VAL A 224 66.68 27.81 53.13
N ASP A 225 67.45 26.84 52.68
CA ASP A 225 68.83 26.59 53.14
C ASP A 225 69.73 27.80 52.84
N ALA A 226 69.70 28.33 51.61
CA ALA A 226 70.47 29.51 51.22
C ALA A 226 70.08 30.78 52.00
N VAL A 227 68.78 30.97 52.29
CA VAL A 227 68.31 32.06 53.16
C VAL A 227 68.73 31.83 54.61
N THR A 228 68.69 30.59 55.10
CA THR A 228 69.12 30.22 56.46
C THR A 228 70.63 30.43 56.64
N GLU A 229 71.46 30.03 55.68
CA GLU A 229 72.87 30.41 55.63
C GLU A 229 73.07 31.92 55.67
N GLN A 230 72.30 32.68 54.87
CA GLN A 230 72.43 34.13 54.79
C GLN A 230 72.04 34.81 56.11
N VAL A 231 70.96 34.35 56.75
CA VAL A 231 70.53 34.80 58.09
C VAL A 231 71.56 34.40 59.16
N ASN A 232 72.18 33.22 59.07
CA ASN A 232 73.25 32.79 59.97
C ASN A 232 74.53 33.63 59.78
N ARG A 233 74.92 33.93 58.53
CA ARG A 233 76.04 34.84 58.21
C ARG A 233 75.78 36.25 58.77
N LEU A 234 74.61 36.82 58.51
CA LEU A 234 74.22 38.14 59.04
C LEU A 234 74.11 38.14 60.57
N THR A 235 73.64 37.05 61.18
CA THR A 235 73.61 36.86 62.63
C THR A 235 75.01 36.79 63.23
N GLY A 236 75.94 36.08 62.57
CA GLY A 236 77.36 36.04 62.95
C GLY A 236 78.00 37.43 62.91
N ILE A 237 77.84 38.15 61.79
CA ILE A 237 78.36 39.52 61.63
C ILE A 237 77.72 40.47 62.67
N ARG A 238 76.41 40.39 62.91
CA ARG A 238 75.72 41.18 63.94
C ARG A 238 76.26 40.87 65.34
N ASN A 239 76.51 39.60 65.65
CA ASN A 239 77.05 39.20 66.94
C ASN A 239 78.50 39.70 67.10
N GLN A 240 79.36 39.55 66.10
CA GLN A 240 80.71 40.11 66.06
C GLN A 240 80.71 41.63 66.19
N LEU A 241 79.81 42.34 65.50
CA LEU A 241 79.68 43.78 65.63
C LEU A 241 79.18 44.18 67.03
N SER A 242 78.29 43.38 67.63
CA SER A 242 77.82 43.59 69.02
C SER A 242 78.92 43.29 70.05
N GLU A 243 79.83 42.38 69.73
CA GLU A 243 81.01 42.03 70.52
C GLU A 243 82.06 43.13 70.41
N HIS A 244 82.42 43.57 69.20
CA HIS A 244 83.28 44.74 69.00
C HIS A 244 82.70 46.04 69.57
N LEU A 245 81.37 46.24 69.56
CA LEU A 245 80.72 47.37 70.24
C LEU A 245 80.76 47.23 71.77
N ARG A 246 80.84 46.01 72.31
CA ARG A 246 81.13 45.78 73.74
C ARG A 246 82.60 45.98 74.05
N GLU A 247 83.53 45.47 73.24
CA GLU A 247 84.97 45.67 73.42
C GLU A 247 85.37 47.15 73.32
N THR A 248 84.83 47.88 72.34
CA THR A 248 85.05 49.32 72.21
C THR A 248 84.33 50.12 73.29
N ARG A 249 83.14 49.69 73.75
CA ARG A 249 82.54 50.23 74.97
C ARG A 249 83.43 49.99 76.18
N ASP A 250 83.92 48.77 76.40
CA ASP A 250 84.83 48.41 77.48
C ASP A 250 86.11 49.23 77.45
N LEU A 251 86.68 49.48 76.25
CA LEU A 251 87.84 50.35 76.07
C LEU A 251 87.51 51.82 76.35
N VAL A 252 86.33 52.30 75.95
CA VAL A 252 85.85 53.65 76.27
C VAL A 252 85.58 53.79 77.77
N GLU A 253 84.96 52.80 78.41
CA GLU A 253 84.63 52.77 79.84
C GLU A 253 85.90 52.66 80.69
N ARG A 254 86.91 51.90 80.24
CA ARG A 254 88.27 51.91 80.79
C ARG A 254 88.98 53.26 80.59
N SER A 255 88.84 53.92 79.43
CA SER A 255 89.42 55.25 79.21
C SER A 255 88.72 56.37 79.99
N ALA A 256 87.40 56.26 80.20
CA ALA A 256 86.62 57.15 81.05
C ALA A 256 86.97 56.96 82.53
N SER A 257 87.32 55.73 82.95
CA SER A 257 87.89 55.50 84.30
C SER A 257 89.31 56.08 84.48
N ILE A 258 89.90 56.67 83.44
CA ILE A 258 91.23 57.30 83.42
C ILE A 258 91.15 58.84 83.23
N LEU A 259 90.00 59.39 82.80
CA LEU A 259 89.67 60.82 82.80
C LEU A 259 88.17 60.97 83.12
N ASP A 260 87.74 61.26 84.35
CA ASP A 260 87.87 62.56 85.05
C ASP A 260 87.58 62.40 86.58
N PRO A 261 87.89 63.39 87.47
CA PRO A 261 87.55 63.32 88.90
C PRO A 261 86.15 63.90 89.22
N ALA A 262 85.75 63.83 90.51
CA ALA A 262 84.50 64.40 91.03
C ALA A 262 84.40 65.93 90.81
N ASP A 263 83.23 66.59 90.80
CA ASP A 263 82.13 66.46 91.76
C ASP A 263 80.84 67.24 91.32
N ARG A 264 79.71 66.99 92.02
CA ARG A 264 78.50 67.86 92.19
C ARG A 264 77.43 68.15 91.09
N ASP A 265 76.18 67.86 91.52
CA ASP A 265 74.97 68.72 91.63
C ASP A 265 74.29 69.43 90.43
N GLY A 266 72.99 69.13 90.24
CA GLY A 266 71.96 70.19 90.30
C GLY A 266 70.90 70.32 89.18
N GLY A 267 69.68 69.81 89.41
CA GLY A 267 68.40 70.25 88.79
C GLY A 267 68.20 70.04 87.27
N THR A 268 67.06 70.36 86.64
CA THR A 268 65.63 70.43 87.08
C THR A 268 64.74 70.58 85.84
N ASP A 269 63.51 70.04 85.88
CA ASP A 269 62.31 70.39 85.11
C ASP A 269 62.21 70.27 83.57
N ALA A 270 60.97 69.93 83.15
CA ALA A 270 60.28 70.26 81.89
C ALA A 270 60.77 69.69 80.53
N ALA A 271 59.91 69.45 79.53
CA ALA A 271 58.46 69.17 79.49
C ALA A 271 58.07 68.65 78.08
N GLU A 272 56.93 67.95 77.97
CA GLU A 272 56.16 67.71 76.72
C GLU A 272 56.90 66.93 75.59
N GLU A 273 56.32 66.45 74.49
CA GLU A 273 55.00 66.72 73.85
C GLU A 273 54.37 65.45 73.20
N GLU A 274 53.20 65.62 72.59
CA GLU A 274 52.26 64.67 71.95
C GLU A 274 52.86 63.76 70.84
N VAL A 275 52.50 62.47 70.65
CA VAL A 275 51.21 61.77 70.36
C VAL A 275 50.85 61.74 68.83
N PRO A 276 50.35 60.60 68.26
CA PRO A 276 50.34 60.35 66.80
C PRO A 276 48.96 60.53 66.12
N PRO A 277 48.86 60.37 64.78
CA PRO A 277 48.08 59.25 64.20
C PRO A 277 48.74 58.70 62.89
N GLN A 278 48.26 57.73 62.08
CA GLN A 278 47.03 56.91 61.91
C GLN A 278 47.41 55.41 61.79
N ARG A 279 46.58 54.35 61.94
CA ARG A 279 45.18 54.01 61.58
C ARG A 279 44.98 53.54 60.13
N GLY A 280 44.75 52.23 59.90
CA GLY A 280 44.60 51.65 58.55
C GLY A 280 44.16 50.18 58.49
N GLN A 281 43.01 49.80 59.08
CA GLN A 281 42.42 48.47 58.90
C GLN A 281 41.50 48.39 57.67
N ARG A 282 41.68 47.35 56.84
CA ARG A 282 40.65 46.60 56.07
C ARG A 282 41.38 45.53 55.26
N SER A 283 41.21 44.21 55.40
CA SER A 283 40.05 43.30 55.57
C SER A 283 40.01 42.37 54.34
N PRO A 284 39.72 41.06 54.49
CA PRO A 284 39.90 40.08 53.42
C PRO A 284 38.65 39.87 52.54
N ALA A 285 38.83 39.20 51.41
CA ALA A 285 37.75 38.60 50.63
C ALA A 285 38.08 37.15 50.26
N LYS A 286 37.13 36.23 50.47
CA LYS A 286 37.15 34.87 49.92
C LYS A 286 36.45 34.85 48.57
N ARG A 287 36.87 33.97 47.67
CA ARG A 287 35.99 33.09 46.90
C ARG A 287 36.75 31.84 46.49
#